data_AF-A0A6B3UNB3-F1
#
_entry.id   AF-A0A6B3UNB3-F1
#
_cell.length_a   1.000
_cell.length_b   1.000
_cell.length_c   1.000
_cell.angle_alpha   90.00
_cell.angle_beta   90.00
_cell.angle_gamma   90.00
#
_symmetry.space_group_name_H-M   'P 1'
#
loop_
_entity.id
_entity.type
_entity.pdbx_description
1 polymer ?
#
loop_
_entity_poly.entity_id
_entity_poly.type
_entity_poly.pdbx_seq_one_letter_code
_entity_poly.pdbx_strand_id
1 'polypeptide(L)' 'MRAAIMTTYSIIVMKDGSSPSDVSRGEIMNIEAPWDMVEAMAKFALARYPGADRAVVVDEMGVTHWEWPEVKKG' A
#
# COMPACT_ATOMS: atom_id res chain seq x y z
N MET A 1 -25.86 -2.37 -10.32
CA MET A 1 -24.61 -1.66 -9.96
C MET A 1 -24.11 -2.28 -8.66
N ARG A 2 -22.91 -2.86 -8.63
CA ARG A 2 -22.29 -3.22 -7.33
C ARG A 2 -21.97 -1.90 -6.64
N ALA A 3 -22.47 -1.71 -5.43
CA ALA A 3 -22.04 -0.59 -4.59
C ALA A 3 -20.51 -0.68 -4.46
N ALA A 4 -19.81 0.41 -4.79
CA ALA A 4 -18.41 0.52 -4.42
C ALA A 4 -18.39 0.53 -2.89
N ILE A 5 -17.90 -0.56 -2.29
CA ILE A 5 -17.67 -0.60 -0.85
C ILE A 5 -16.56 0.42 -0.59
N MET A 6 -16.93 1.57 -0.02
CA MET A 6 -15.95 2.55 0.44
C MET A 6 -15.39 2.04 1.77
N THR A 7 -14.11 1.69 1.76
CA THR A 7 -13.34 1.24 2.92
C THR A 7 -12.08 2.08 2.98
N THR A 8 -11.57 2.31 4.19
CA THR A 8 -10.25 2.92 4.37
C THR A 8 -9.17 1.87 4.13
N TYR A 9 -8.23 2.21 3.26
CA TYR A 9 -7.04 1.42 3.01
C TYR A 9 -5.81 2.12 3.54
N SER A 10 -4.96 1.37 4.21
CA SER A 10 -3.60 1.75 4.57
C SER A 10 -2.64 1.26 3.49
N ILE A 11 -2.01 2.20 2.79
CA ILE A 11 -0.88 1.92 1.90
C ILE A 11 0.40 2.04 2.73
N ILE A 12 1.18 0.97 2.77
CA ILE A 12 2.38 0.83 3.60
C ILE A 12 3.56 0.54 2.68
N VAL A 13 4.56 1.41 2.67
CA VAL A 13 5.76 1.27 1.83
C VAL A 13 6.90 0.75 2.70
N MET A 14 7.55 -0.33 2.28
CA MET A 14 8.45 -1.11 3.15
C MET A 14 9.76 -1.47 2.47
N LYS A 15 10.82 -1.57 3.28
CA LYS A 15 12.09 -2.20 2.91
C LYS A 15 12.07 -3.69 3.28
N ASP A 16 12.75 -4.54 2.51
CA ASP A 16 12.80 -5.98 2.67
C ASP A 16 13.31 -6.38 4.06
N GLY A 17 12.71 -7.42 4.63
CA GLY A 17 12.92 -7.84 6.02
C GLY A 17 12.14 -7.08 7.10
N SER A 18 11.41 -6.00 6.75
CA SER A 18 10.48 -5.31 7.66
C SER A 18 9.11 -6.01 7.62
N SER A 19 8.40 -6.10 8.75
CA SER A 19 6.98 -6.46 8.80
C SER A 19 6.11 -5.19 8.79
N PRO A 20 4.85 -5.23 8.31
CA PRO A 20 3.96 -4.06 8.34
C PRO A 20 3.78 -3.46 9.75
N SER A 21 3.90 -4.28 10.80
CA SER A 21 3.90 -3.86 12.21
C SER A 21 5.11 -3.02 12.63
N ASP A 22 6.22 -3.10 11.88
CA ASP A 22 7.49 -2.46 12.20
C ASP A 22 7.60 -1.06 11.57
N VAL A 23 6.62 -0.69 10.74
CA VAL A 23 6.59 0.58 9.99
C VAL A 23 6.10 1.70 10.90
N SER A 24 6.82 2.84 10.90
CA SER A 24 6.43 3.98 11.72
C SER A 24 5.10 4.55 11.21
N ARG A 25 4.22 5.04 12.11
CA ARG A 25 2.90 5.59 11.73
C ARG A 25 2.96 6.70 10.65
N GLY A 26 4.08 7.41 10.54
CA GLY A 26 4.30 8.44 9.51
C GLY A 26 4.56 7.88 8.10
N GLU A 27 4.81 6.59 7.96
CA GLU A 27 5.06 5.88 6.70
C GLU A 27 3.80 5.14 6.19
N ILE A 28 2.67 5.29 6.91
CA ILE A 28 1.36 4.72 6.57
C ILE A 28 0.48 5.81 5.98
N MET A 29 0.02 5.62 4.75
CA MET A 29 -0.94 6.51 4.10
C MET A 29 -2.33 5.89 4.15
N ASN A 30 -3.28 6.58 4.79
CA ASN A 30 -4.68 6.15 4.82
C ASN A 30 -5.48 6.86 3.72
N ILE A 31 -6.25 6.10 2.96
CA ILE A 31 -7.07 6.59 1.86
C ILE A 31 -8.44 5.89 1.85
N GLU A 32 -9.50 6.68 1.76
CA GLU A 32 -10.84 6.18 1.46
C GLU A 32 -11.13 6.43 -0.02
N ALA A 33 -11.01 5.37 -0.83
CA ALA A 33 -11.16 5.47 -2.27
C ALA A 33 -11.56 4.13 -2.90
N PRO A 34 -12.10 4.14 -4.14
CA PRO A 34 -12.27 2.91 -4.91
C PRO A 34 -10.93 2.18 -5.12
N TRP A 35 -10.98 0.86 -5.20
CA TRP A 35 -9.79 0.00 -5.31
C TRP A 35 -8.83 0.41 -6.44
N ASP A 36 -9.33 0.76 -7.62
CA ASP A 36 -8.50 1.17 -8.76
C ASP A 36 -7.61 2.38 -8.43
N MET A 37 -8.11 3.30 -7.60
CA MET A 37 -7.33 4.46 -7.13
C MET A 37 -6.31 4.04 -6.08
N VAL A 38 -6.66 3.12 -5.17
CA VAL A 38 -5.74 2.57 -4.17
C VAL A 38 -4.57 1.85 -4.83
N GLU A 39 -4.83 1.04 -5.86
CA GLU A 39 -3.77 0.39 -6.64
C GLU A 39 -2.83 1.40 -7.30
N ALA A 40 -3.39 2.44 -7.93
CA ALA A 40 -2.59 3.47 -8.59
C ALA A 40 -1.71 4.22 -7.58
N MET A 41 -2.27 4.54 -6.40
CA MET A 41 -1.55 5.20 -5.32
C MET A 41 -0.44 4.32 -4.72
N ALA A 42 -0.68 3.01 -4.55
CA ALA A 42 0.34 2.07 -4.06
C ALA A 42 1.54 1.98 -5.01
N LYS A 43 1.28 1.87 -6.32
CA LYS A 43 2.33 1.89 -7.37
C LYS A 43 3.07 3.22 -7.40
N PHE A 44 2.35 4.34 -7.27
CA PHE A 44 2.97 5.67 -7.21
C PHE A 44 3.85 5.84 -5.97
N ALA A 45 3.39 5.39 -4.80
CA ALA A 45 4.15 5.45 -3.57
C ALA A 45 5.46 4.66 -3.72
N LEU A 46 5.41 3.43 -4.21
CA LEU A 46 6.61 2.62 -4.47
C LEU A 46 7.60 3.32 -5.40
N ALA A 47 7.13 3.95 -6.48
CA ALA A 47 7.98 4.72 -7.39
C ALA A 47 8.56 6.00 -6.76
N ARG A 48 7.88 6.59 -5.78
CA ARG A 48 8.30 7.82 -5.09
C ARG A 48 9.33 7.57 -3.98
N TYR A 49 9.39 6.36 -3.44
CA TYR A 49 10.31 5.94 -2.37
C TYR A 49 11.33 4.92 -2.91
N PRO A 50 12.45 5.38 -3.52
CA PRO A 50 13.41 4.51 -4.22
C PRO A 50 14.23 3.57 -3.32
N GLY A 51 14.01 3.59 -2.01
CA GLY A 51 14.63 2.65 -1.05
C GLY A 51 13.67 1.59 -0.54
N ALA A 52 12.46 1.54 -1.09
CA ALA A 52 11.43 0.58 -0.72
C ALA A 52 11.42 -0.60 -1.68
N ASP A 53 11.38 -1.80 -1.11
CA ASP A 53 11.37 -3.05 -1.85
C ASP A 53 9.95 -3.51 -2.20
N ARG A 54 8.93 -3.01 -1.48
CA ARG A 54 7.52 -3.33 -1.73
C ARG A 54 6.55 -2.31 -1.15
N ALA A 55 5.32 -2.33 -1.67
CA ALA A 55 4.17 -1.64 -1.11
C ALA A 55 3.05 -2.65 -0.78
N VAL A 56 2.49 -2.55 0.41
CA VAL A 56 1.40 -3.39 0.92
C VAL A 56 0.16 -2.55 1.11
N VAL A 57 -1.01 -3.11 0.78
CA VAL A 57 -2.30 -2.48 1.06
C VAL A 57 -3.08 -3.33 2.05
N VAL A 58 -3.45 -2.71 3.17
CA VAL A 58 -4.19 -3.30 4.28
C VAL A 58 -5.50 -2.54 4.45
N ASP A 59 -6.61 -3.22 4.69
CA ASP A 59 -7.87 -2.55 5.02
C ASP A 59 -7.97 -2.18 6.51
N GLU A 60 -9.04 -1.49 6.88
CA GLU A 60 -9.34 -1.12 8.28
C GLU A 60 -9.47 -2.30 9.24
N MET A 61 -9.70 -3.52 8.73
CA MET A 61 -9.78 -4.75 9.52
C MET A 61 -8.40 -5.41 9.72
N GLY A 62 -7.35 -4.84 9.13
CA GLY A 62 -6.00 -5.40 9.18
C GLY A 62 -5.76 -6.51 8.15
N VAL A 63 -6.64 -6.67 7.15
CA VAL A 63 -6.49 -7.69 6.10
C VAL A 63 -5.63 -7.13 4.97
N THR A 64 -4.55 -7.84 4.64
CA THR A 64 -3.75 -7.55 3.45
C THR A 64 -4.51 -7.95 2.19
N HIS A 65 -4.79 -6.99 1.31
CA HIS A 65 -5.45 -7.24 0.03
C HIS A 65 -4.45 -7.58 -1.07
N TRP A 66 -3.34 -6.84 -1.13
CA TRP A 66 -2.34 -7.03 -2.17
C TRP A 66 -0.96 -6.49 -1.79
N GLU A 67 0.06 -7.00 -2.49
CA GLU A 67 1.46 -6.59 -2.38
C GLU A 67 2.06 -6.32 -3.77
N TRP A 68 2.71 -5.16 -3.93
CA TRP A 68 3.47 -4.83 -5.13
C TRP A 68 4.96 -4.83 -4.83
N PRO A 69 5.75 -5.73 -5.44
CA PRO A 69 7.21 -5.70 -5.32
C PRO A 69 7.80 -4.56 -6.15
N GLU A 70 8.99 -4.09 -5.75
CA GLU A 70 9.79 -3.16 -6.56
C GLU A 70 10.11 -3.79 -7.91
N VAL A 71 9.82 -3.07 -8.99
CA VAL A 71 10.33 -3.42 -10.31
C VAL A 71 11.77 -2.96 -10.36
N LYS A 72 12.71 -3.87 -10.05
CA LYS A 72 14.14 -3.63 -10.26
C LYS A 72 14.34 -3.29 -11.74
N LYS A 73 14.58 -2.00 -12.04
CA LYS A 73 15.00 -1.57 -13.38
C LYS A 73 16.40 -2.16 -13.61
N GLY A 74 16.44 -3.24 -14.40
CA GLY A 74 17.69 -3.81 -14.92
C GLY A 74 18.38 -2.87 -15.90
#